data_AF-A0A1R3TI69-F1
#
_entry.id   AF-A0A1R3TI69-F1
#
_cell.length_a   1.000
_cell.length_b   1.000
_cell.length_c   1.000
_cell.angle_alpha   90.00
_cell.angle_beta   90.00
_cell.angle_gamma   90.00
#
_symmetry.space_group_name_H-M   'P 1'
#
loop_
_entity.id
_entity.type
_entity.pdbx_description
1 polymer ?
#
loop_
_entity_poly.entity_id
_entity_poly.type
_entity_poly.pdbx_seq_one_letter_code
_entity_poly.pdbx_strand_id
1 'polypeptide(L)'
;MHQYISLGAACNAATMMKIAGLRKASFPFDWLLNLNAGLSVVTSIIQDDFQKVVAEDCYQVVHHPPVGRAVPAYKDYPNTFHIHSDPSSNSAIHEEMIRRFERFRLVLRSSNTLHFVYYRNLSIYRDEKPDADVVEVLNLMLEEATQFLDTIEASRKGETFILLVLESDVEDTELTNEALKHVRVADQRISIGSALSRYDDNDELNAKWQQDWIELIINHTKMPIWMKLRCKCKRLFRAFRKQIKGKKLNRTTVEIHHAA
;
A
#
# COMPACT_ATOMS: atom_id res chain seq x y z
N MET A 1 -9.09 -17.12 -10.07
CA MET A 1 -8.25 -16.05 -10.69
C MET A 1 -7.50 -15.31 -9.57
N HIS A 2 -6.27 -14.85 -9.79
CA HIS A 2 -5.50 -14.12 -8.75
C HIS A 2 -5.86 -12.63 -8.75
N GLN A 3 -6.03 -12.01 -7.58
CA GLN A 3 -6.21 -10.56 -7.42
C GLN A 3 -5.26 -10.01 -6.36
N TYR A 4 -4.76 -8.79 -6.60
CA TYR A 4 -3.79 -8.10 -5.73
C TYR A 4 -4.44 -6.81 -5.23
N ILE A 5 -4.43 -6.59 -3.92
CA ILE A 5 -5.19 -5.53 -3.26
C ILE A 5 -4.36 -4.86 -2.18
N SER A 6 -4.36 -3.53 -2.14
CA SER A 6 -3.73 -2.75 -1.08
C SER A 6 -4.65 -2.75 0.13
N LEU A 7 -4.09 -2.91 1.33
CA LEU A 7 -4.78 -2.67 2.60
C LEU A 7 -4.39 -1.32 3.22
N GLY A 8 -3.79 -0.43 2.42
CA GLY A 8 -3.53 0.95 2.79
C GLY A 8 -2.13 1.18 3.33
N ALA A 9 -2.08 1.92 4.45
CA ALA A 9 -0.91 2.62 4.99
C ALA A 9 -0.36 3.70 4.05
N ALA A 10 -1.23 4.34 3.25
CA ALA A 10 -0.97 5.28 2.14
C ALA A 10 -0.98 4.62 0.75
N CYS A 11 -0.56 5.38 -0.26
CA CYS A 11 -0.72 5.03 -1.67
C CYS A 11 0.45 4.20 -2.25
N ASN A 12 1.49 3.89 -1.47
CA ASN A 12 2.71 3.20 -1.98
C ASN A 12 2.38 1.83 -2.56
N ALA A 13 1.77 0.92 -1.77
CA ALA A 13 1.40 -0.41 -2.23
C ALA A 13 0.50 -0.37 -3.48
N ALA A 14 -0.55 0.46 -3.47
CA ALA A 14 -1.45 0.66 -4.62
C ALA A 14 -0.71 1.17 -5.87
N THR A 15 0.24 2.08 -5.69
CA THR A 15 1.08 2.62 -6.76
C THR A 15 2.01 1.53 -7.31
N MET A 16 2.67 0.76 -6.47
CA MET A 16 3.57 -0.32 -6.88
C MET A 16 2.82 -1.44 -7.61
N MET A 17 1.63 -1.83 -7.14
CA MET A 17 0.77 -2.76 -7.86
C MET A 17 0.31 -2.22 -9.22
N LYS A 18 0.04 -0.92 -9.34
CA LYS A 18 -0.24 -0.27 -10.64
C LYS A 18 1.00 -0.28 -11.54
N ILE A 19 2.20 -0.09 -10.99
CA ILE A 19 3.45 -0.14 -11.74
C ILE A 19 3.73 -1.55 -12.27
N ALA A 20 3.62 -2.56 -11.42
CA ALA A 20 3.70 -3.97 -11.78
C ALA A 20 2.57 -4.41 -12.74
N GLY A 21 1.50 -3.61 -12.85
CA GLY A 21 0.37 -3.87 -13.72
C GLY A 21 -0.54 -4.98 -13.21
N LEU A 22 -0.60 -5.13 -11.89
CA LEU A 22 -1.39 -6.09 -11.12
C LEU A 22 -2.71 -5.48 -10.63
N ARG A 23 -2.76 -4.17 -10.40
CA ARG A 23 -3.98 -3.45 -9.96
C ARG A 23 -5.05 -3.53 -11.05
N LYS A 24 -6.17 -4.19 -10.74
CA LYS A 24 -7.32 -4.37 -11.66
C LYS A 24 -8.41 -3.32 -11.49
N ALA A 25 -8.55 -2.80 -10.27
CA ALA A 25 -9.52 -1.80 -9.91
C ALA A 25 -8.98 -0.96 -8.74
N SER A 26 -9.62 0.17 -8.47
CA SER A 26 -9.38 0.95 -7.25
C SER A 26 -10.17 0.36 -6.09
N PHE A 27 -9.54 0.18 -4.94
CA PHE A 27 -10.18 -0.23 -3.69
C PHE A 27 -10.14 0.91 -2.66
N PRO A 28 -10.93 0.84 -1.57
CA PRO A 28 -11.03 1.92 -0.59
C PRO A 28 -9.68 2.31 -0.01
N PHE A 29 -8.94 1.30 0.44
CA PHE A 29 -7.64 1.48 1.09
C PHE A 29 -6.50 1.87 0.13
N ASP A 30 -6.75 1.98 -1.19
CA ASP A 30 -5.77 2.61 -2.08
C ASP A 30 -5.65 4.13 -1.83
N TRP A 31 -6.62 4.72 -1.12
CA TRP A 31 -6.80 6.17 -0.96
C TRP A 31 -6.96 6.62 0.49
N LEU A 32 -7.02 5.67 1.43
CA LEU A 32 -7.12 5.94 2.86
C LEU A 32 -5.74 5.86 3.50
N LEU A 33 -5.46 6.82 4.38
CA LEU A 33 -4.29 6.77 5.24
C LEU A 33 -4.68 6.13 6.57
N ASN A 34 -4.15 4.94 6.85
CA ASN A 34 -4.29 4.21 8.12
C ASN A 34 -2.90 3.82 8.67
N LEU A 35 -1.90 4.68 8.47
CA LEU A 35 -0.52 4.44 8.90
C LEU A 35 -0.43 4.18 10.42
N ASN A 36 -1.05 5.05 11.20
CA ASN A 36 -0.98 5.01 12.66
C ASN A 36 -1.92 3.94 13.21
N ALA A 37 -3.16 3.91 12.68
CA ALA A 37 -4.20 2.97 13.09
C ALA A 37 -3.87 1.51 12.74
N GLY A 38 -3.01 1.26 11.75
CA GLY A 38 -2.56 -0.08 11.44
C GLY A 38 -3.47 -0.88 10.54
N LEU A 39 -3.21 -2.19 10.47
CA LEU A 39 -4.08 -3.14 9.80
C LEU A 39 -5.29 -3.53 10.66
N SER A 40 -5.22 -3.32 11.98
CA SER A 40 -6.34 -3.54 12.89
C SER A 40 -7.58 -2.72 12.52
N VAL A 41 -7.44 -1.45 12.09
CA VAL A 41 -8.60 -0.64 11.67
C VAL A 41 -9.29 -1.18 10.41
N VAL A 42 -8.52 -1.73 9.47
CA VAL A 42 -9.06 -2.37 8.27
C VAL A 42 -9.89 -3.59 8.68
N THR A 43 -9.39 -4.36 9.64
CA THR A 43 -10.08 -5.51 10.22
C THR A 43 -11.41 -5.08 10.85
N SER A 44 -11.41 -4.03 11.69
CA SER A 44 -12.62 -3.49 12.32
C SER A 44 -13.66 -3.00 11.30
N ILE A 45 -13.21 -2.29 10.25
CA ILE A 45 -14.08 -1.83 9.16
C ILE A 45 -14.77 -3.00 8.45
N ILE A 46 -14.07 -4.11 8.25
CA ILE A 46 -14.62 -5.32 7.64
C ILE A 46 -15.58 -6.04 8.58
N GLN A 47 -15.27 -6.13 9.87
CA GLN A 47 -16.13 -6.77 10.88
C GLN A 47 -17.49 -6.09 11.01
N ASP A 48 -17.51 -4.76 10.85
CA ASP A 48 -18.74 -3.95 10.82
C ASP A 48 -19.47 -4.01 9.46
N ASP A 49 -19.06 -4.88 8.54
CA ASP A 49 -19.55 -4.95 7.15
C ASP A 49 -19.64 -3.55 6.51
N PHE A 50 -18.63 -2.71 6.76
CA PHE A 50 -18.48 -1.36 6.23
C PHE A 50 -19.53 -0.33 6.64
N GLN A 51 -20.46 -0.61 7.55
CA GLN A 51 -21.60 0.28 7.86
C GLN A 51 -21.14 1.68 8.29
N LYS A 52 -20.14 1.75 9.17
CA LYS A 52 -19.56 3.00 9.70
C LYS A 52 -18.74 3.83 8.71
N VAL A 53 -18.48 3.33 7.50
CA VAL A 53 -17.69 4.04 6.48
C VAL A 53 -18.49 4.35 5.20
N VAL A 54 -19.75 3.89 5.12
CA VAL A 54 -20.64 4.14 3.98
C VAL A 54 -21.79 5.08 4.30
N ALA A 55 -22.08 5.37 5.58
CA ALA A 55 -23.12 6.32 5.97
C ALA A 55 -22.78 7.75 5.51
N GLU A 56 -23.80 8.55 5.15
CA GLU A 56 -23.60 9.92 4.64
C GLU A 56 -22.92 10.82 5.68
N ASP A 57 -23.25 10.63 6.96
CA ASP A 57 -22.72 11.42 8.06
C ASP A 57 -21.49 10.78 8.72
N CYS A 58 -20.84 9.80 8.10
CA CYS A 58 -19.72 9.07 8.72
C CYS A 58 -18.43 9.88 8.85
N TYR A 59 -18.36 11.11 8.35
CA TYR A 59 -17.14 11.93 8.34
C TYR A 59 -17.07 12.95 9.47
N GLN A 60 -15.85 13.23 9.90
CA GLN A 60 -15.48 14.38 10.72
C GLN A 60 -14.20 15.00 10.18
N VAL A 61 -13.91 16.24 10.54
CA VAL A 61 -12.65 16.91 10.17
C VAL A 61 -11.65 16.75 11.32
N VAL A 62 -10.47 16.24 11.02
CA VAL A 62 -9.38 16.08 12.00
C VAL A 62 -8.14 16.83 11.52
N HIS A 63 -7.34 17.31 12.47
CA HIS A 63 -6.01 17.83 12.17
C HIS A 63 -4.97 16.74 12.44
N HIS A 64 -4.35 16.23 11.39
CA HIS A 64 -3.34 15.18 11.51
C HIS A 64 -1.93 15.78 11.32
N PRO A 65 -1.05 15.80 12.35
CA PRO A 65 0.22 16.53 12.28
C PRO A 65 1.11 16.10 11.08
N PRO A 66 1.28 14.80 10.78
CA PRO A 66 2.01 14.37 9.58
C PRO A 66 1.47 14.88 8.24
N VAL A 67 0.20 15.31 8.15
CA VAL A 67 -0.37 15.87 6.91
C VAL A 67 -0.29 17.39 6.88
N GLY A 68 -0.10 18.05 8.04
CA GLY A 68 0.04 19.50 8.14
C GLY A 68 -1.21 20.31 7.78
N ARG A 69 -2.38 19.67 7.69
CA ARG A 69 -3.67 20.33 7.41
C ARG A 69 -4.84 19.52 7.94
N ALA A 70 -6.00 20.17 8.00
CA ALA A 70 -7.28 19.53 8.27
C ALA A 70 -7.66 18.58 7.12
N VAL A 71 -8.09 17.37 7.47
CA VAL A 71 -8.50 16.32 6.52
C VAL A 71 -9.78 15.63 7.00
N PRO A 72 -10.63 15.13 6.09
CA PRO A 72 -11.79 14.35 6.47
C PRO A 72 -11.36 12.94 6.89
N ALA A 73 -11.81 12.53 8.07
CA ALA A 73 -11.64 11.21 8.67
C ALA A 73 -13.00 10.58 8.96
N TYR A 74 -13.01 9.26 9.18
CA TYR A 74 -14.23 8.60 9.66
C TYR A 74 -14.45 8.87 11.16
N LYS A 75 -15.71 9.11 11.56
CA LYS A 75 -16.09 9.35 12.96
C LYS A 75 -15.67 8.21 13.88
N ASP A 76 -16.00 6.97 13.49
CA ASP A 76 -15.65 5.75 14.22
C ASP A 76 -14.18 5.33 14.05
N TYR A 77 -13.47 5.90 13.06
CA TYR A 77 -12.07 5.58 12.77
C TYR A 77 -11.26 6.86 12.54
N PRO A 78 -11.07 7.72 13.57
CA PRO A 78 -10.50 9.07 13.42
C PRO A 78 -9.06 9.07 12.88
N ASN A 79 -8.33 7.97 13.09
CA ASN A 79 -6.97 7.77 12.58
C ASN A 79 -6.94 7.16 11.16
N THR A 80 -8.08 7.15 10.47
CA THR A 80 -8.23 6.74 9.06
C THR A 80 -8.87 7.87 8.26
N PHE A 81 -8.12 8.47 7.34
CA PHE A 81 -8.55 9.71 6.69
C PHE A 81 -8.16 9.80 5.22
N HIS A 82 -8.79 10.74 4.53
CA HIS A 82 -8.60 10.97 3.10
C HIS A 82 -7.59 12.10 2.87
N ILE A 83 -6.51 11.79 2.15
CA ILE A 83 -5.45 12.77 1.83
C ILE A 83 -5.58 13.37 0.42
N HIS A 84 -6.33 12.73 -0.48
CA HIS A 84 -6.41 13.09 -1.90
C HIS A 84 -7.82 13.50 -2.35
N SER A 85 -8.80 13.48 -1.43
CA SER A 85 -10.21 13.72 -1.73
C SER A 85 -10.92 14.21 -0.48
N ASP A 86 -12.04 14.91 -0.66
CA ASP A 86 -12.92 15.28 0.43
C ASP A 86 -14.35 14.76 0.18
N PRO A 87 -14.68 13.54 0.63
CA PRO A 87 -16.03 13.01 0.52
C PRO A 87 -17.04 13.71 1.44
N SER A 88 -16.58 14.46 2.46
CA SER A 88 -17.48 15.13 3.41
C SER A 88 -18.14 16.37 2.80
N SER A 89 -17.45 17.04 1.86
CA SER A 89 -17.96 18.21 1.15
C SER A 89 -18.44 17.91 -0.28
N ASN A 90 -18.30 16.66 -0.76
CA ASN A 90 -18.62 16.29 -2.13
C ASN A 90 -19.30 14.91 -2.22
N SER A 91 -20.61 14.92 -2.49
CA SER A 91 -21.43 13.71 -2.60
C SER A 91 -20.98 12.75 -3.70
N ALA A 92 -20.50 13.25 -4.84
CA ALA A 92 -20.02 12.39 -5.94
C ALA A 92 -18.75 11.61 -5.54
N ILE A 93 -17.87 12.23 -4.74
CA ILE A 93 -16.70 11.56 -4.16
C ILE A 93 -17.14 10.52 -3.13
N HIS A 94 -18.12 10.85 -2.29
CA HIS A 94 -18.69 9.92 -1.32
C HIS A 94 -19.29 8.67 -2.00
N GLU A 95 -20.12 8.86 -3.04
CA GLU A 95 -20.67 7.77 -3.85
C GLU A 95 -19.58 6.92 -4.54
N GLU A 96 -18.48 7.54 -4.98
CA GLU A 96 -17.33 6.79 -5.48
C GLU A 96 -16.68 5.93 -4.39
N MET A 97 -16.55 6.45 -3.16
CA MET A 97 -16.03 5.69 -2.03
C MET A 97 -16.94 4.52 -1.66
N ILE A 98 -18.26 4.71 -1.61
CA ILE A 98 -19.24 3.63 -1.39
C ILE A 98 -19.05 2.52 -2.44
N ARG A 99 -18.98 2.88 -3.73
CA ARG A 99 -18.77 1.89 -4.81
C ARG A 99 -17.46 1.13 -4.67
N ARG A 100 -16.41 1.74 -4.11
CA ARG A 100 -15.13 1.06 -3.83
C ARG A 100 -15.29 0.07 -2.67
N PHE A 101 -16.03 0.41 -1.61
CA PHE A 101 -16.31 -0.50 -0.49
C PHE A 101 -17.16 -1.68 -0.94
N GLU A 102 -18.22 -1.44 -1.72
CA GLU A 102 -19.04 -2.51 -2.30
C GLU A 102 -18.22 -3.46 -3.18
N ARG A 103 -17.33 -2.91 -4.01
CA ARG A 103 -16.40 -3.72 -4.81
C ARG A 103 -15.50 -4.57 -3.92
N PHE A 104 -14.97 -4.00 -2.84
CA PHE A 104 -14.12 -4.72 -1.89
C PHE A 104 -14.90 -5.85 -1.20
N ARG A 105 -16.12 -5.56 -0.71
CA ARG A 105 -17.06 -6.56 -0.16
C ARG A 105 -17.30 -7.73 -1.12
N LEU A 106 -17.58 -7.44 -2.39
CA LEU A 106 -17.78 -8.48 -3.42
C LEU A 106 -16.52 -9.32 -3.66
N VAL A 107 -15.34 -8.68 -3.66
CA VAL A 107 -14.07 -9.37 -3.84
C VAL A 107 -13.77 -10.29 -2.67
N LEU A 108 -14.02 -9.84 -1.43
CA LEU A 108 -13.91 -10.65 -0.23
C LEU A 108 -14.85 -11.86 -0.28
N ARG A 109 -16.02 -11.78 -0.90
CA ARG A 109 -16.95 -12.94 -1.03
C ARG A 109 -16.64 -13.86 -2.22
N SER A 110 -15.69 -13.49 -3.08
CA SER A 110 -15.35 -14.28 -4.27
C SER A 110 -14.46 -15.49 -3.95
N SER A 111 -14.51 -16.52 -4.81
CA SER A 111 -13.62 -17.70 -4.77
C SER A 111 -12.25 -17.45 -5.40
N ASN A 112 -11.91 -16.19 -5.70
CA ASN A 112 -10.60 -15.84 -6.23
C ASN A 112 -9.51 -15.97 -5.16
N THR A 113 -8.30 -16.32 -5.61
CA THR A 113 -7.09 -16.23 -4.80
C THR A 113 -6.75 -14.76 -4.59
N LEU A 114 -6.73 -14.31 -3.34
CA LEU A 114 -6.41 -12.93 -2.98
C LEU A 114 -4.98 -12.80 -2.45
N HIS A 115 -4.31 -11.75 -2.87
CA HIS A 115 -2.98 -11.35 -2.45
C HIS A 115 -3.10 -9.93 -1.89
N PHE A 116 -3.19 -9.82 -0.58
CA PHE A 116 -3.16 -8.55 0.09
C PHE A 116 -1.73 -8.04 0.22
N VAL A 117 -1.57 -6.72 0.14
CA VAL A 117 -0.30 -6.05 0.37
C VAL A 117 -0.57 -4.95 1.39
N TYR A 118 0.11 -5.05 2.53
CA TYR A 118 0.06 -4.07 3.59
C TYR A 118 1.49 -3.65 3.93
N TYR A 119 1.67 -2.41 4.35
CA TYR A 119 2.97 -1.94 4.77
C TYR A 119 2.89 -1.04 5.99
N ARG A 120 4.03 -0.89 6.66
CA ARG A 120 4.26 0.18 7.63
C ARG A 120 5.56 0.86 7.28
N ASN A 121 5.68 2.12 7.69
CA ASN A 121 6.93 2.85 7.59
C ASN A 121 7.51 2.99 9.01
N LEU A 122 8.76 2.57 9.17
CA LEU A 122 9.43 2.48 10.47
C LEU A 122 9.64 3.86 11.11
N SER A 123 10.07 4.86 10.34
CA SER A 123 10.29 6.21 10.88
C SER A 123 8.98 6.86 11.29
N ILE A 124 7.92 6.73 10.49
CA ILE A 124 6.57 7.20 10.86
C ILE A 124 6.07 6.51 12.13
N TYR A 125 6.33 5.21 12.32
CA TYR A 125 5.96 4.52 13.55
C TYR A 125 6.75 5.05 14.76
N ARG A 126 8.05 5.31 14.58
CA ARG A 126 8.92 5.86 15.62
C ARG A 126 8.59 7.31 15.97
N ASP A 127 7.99 8.09 15.08
CA ASP A 127 7.48 9.42 15.43
C ASP A 127 6.43 9.35 16.55
N GLU A 128 5.65 8.26 16.63
CA GLU A 128 4.67 8.04 17.71
C GLU A 128 5.25 7.28 18.90
N LYS A 129 6.20 6.37 18.63
CA LYS A 129 6.87 5.55 19.64
C LYS A 129 8.40 5.57 19.40
N PRO A 130 9.12 6.58 19.91
CA PRO A 130 10.54 6.78 19.60
C PRO A 130 11.46 5.60 19.92
N ASP A 131 11.12 4.85 20.97
CA ASP A 131 11.93 3.71 21.43
C ASP A 131 11.54 2.38 20.77
N ALA A 132 10.65 2.39 19.77
CA ALA A 132 10.19 1.18 19.11
C ALA A 132 11.33 0.46 18.37
N ASP A 133 11.55 -0.80 18.74
CA ASP A 133 12.48 -1.68 18.06
C ASP A 133 11.85 -2.26 16.77
N VAL A 134 12.70 -2.59 15.79
CA VAL A 134 12.26 -3.18 14.53
C VAL A 134 11.54 -4.52 14.75
N VAL A 135 12.02 -5.35 15.67
CA VAL A 135 11.39 -6.64 15.98
C VAL A 135 9.99 -6.44 16.58
N GLU A 136 9.81 -5.42 17.42
CA GLU A 136 8.50 -5.05 17.96
C GLU A 136 7.52 -4.70 16.82
N VAL A 137 7.94 -3.85 15.88
CA VAL A 137 7.10 -3.44 14.75
C VAL A 137 6.76 -4.63 13.85
N LEU A 138 7.72 -5.49 13.54
CA LEU A 138 7.50 -6.68 12.72
C LEU A 138 6.51 -7.65 13.41
N ASN A 139 6.64 -7.87 14.72
CA ASN A 139 5.71 -8.71 15.48
C ASN A 139 4.30 -8.13 15.52
N LEU A 140 4.16 -6.81 15.69
CA LEU A 140 2.87 -6.14 15.61
C LEU A 140 2.21 -6.34 14.23
N MET A 141 2.98 -6.17 13.14
CA MET A 141 2.46 -6.40 11.80
C MET A 141 1.99 -7.85 11.59
N LEU A 142 2.71 -8.84 12.14
CA LEU A 142 2.32 -10.25 12.08
C LEU A 142 1.05 -10.54 12.87
N GLU A 143 0.92 -9.95 14.06
CA GLU A 143 -0.27 -10.09 14.89
C GLU A 143 -1.51 -9.52 14.18
N GLU A 144 -1.44 -8.28 13.69
CA GLU A 144 -2.55 -7.65 12.98
C GLU A 144 -2.91 -8.40 11.69
N ALA A 145 -1.91 -8.94 10.98
CA ALA A 145 -2.13 -9.73 9.78
C ALA A 145 -2.85 -11.05 10.07
N THR A 146 -2.48 -11.70 11.17
CA THR A 146 -3.15 -12.92 11.63
C THR A 146 -4.62 -12.64 11.95
N GLN A 147 -4.89 -11.59 12.74
CA GLN A 147 -6.25 -11.17 13.08
C GLN A 147 -7.08 -10.81 11.84
N PHE A 148 -6.48 -10.10 10.88
CA PHE A 148 -7.10 -9.75 9.61
C PHE A 148 -7.47 -11.01 8.81
N LEU A 149 -6.54 -11.94 8.66
CA LEU A 149 -6.75 -13.17 7.89
C LEU A 149 -7.84 -14.03 8.52
N ASP A 150 -7.82 -14.23 9.83
CA ASP A 150 -8.81 -15.00 10.57
C ASP A 150 -10.21 -14.39 10.44
N THR A 151 -10.29 -13.05 10.49
CA THR A 151 -11.55 -12.31 10.31
C THR A 151 -12.17 -12.57 8.94
N ILE A 152 -11.38 -12.54 7.87
CA ILE A 152 -11.92 -12.71 6.51
C ILE A 152 -12.12 -14.18 6.14
N GLU A 153 -11.33 -15.09 6.71
CA GLU A 153 -11.39 -16.53 6.45
C GLU A 153 -12.77 -17.11 6.72
N ALA A 154 -13.42 -16.69 7.82
CA ALA A 154 -14.76 -17.13 8.20
C ALA A 154 -15.82 -16.97 7.09
N SER A 155 -15.60 -16.03 6.16
CA SER A 155 -16.52 -15.71 5.07
C SER A 155 -16.01 -16.12 3.68
N ARG A 156 -14.78 -16.62 3.57
CA ARG A 156 -14.07 -16.80 2.30
C ARG A 156 -14.05 -18.26 1.82
N LYS A 157 -14.21 -18.43 0.50
CA LYS A 157 -14.13 -19.73 -0.18
C LYS A 157 -12.84 -19.92 -1.01
N GLY A 158 -12.00 -18.90 -1.09
CA GLY A 158 -10.78 -18.91 -1.88
C GLY A 158 -9.55 -18.65 -1.03
N GLU A 159 -8.41 -19.14 -1.50
CA GLU A 159 -7.12 -18.91 -0.86
C GLU A 159 -6.82 -17.42 -0.67
N THR A 160 -6.14 -17.11 0.43
CA THR A 160 -5.80 -15.74 0.80
C THR A 160 -4.39 -15.70 1.33
N PHE A 161 -3.62 -14.75 0.82
CA PHE A 161 -2.25 -14.49 1.21
C PHE A 161 -2.10 -13.00 1.51
N ILE A 162 -1.18 -12.66 2.42
CA ILE A 162 -0.80 -11.28 2.71
C ILE A 162 0.72 -11.13 2.65
N LEU A 163 1.16 -10.09 1.96
CA LEU A 163 2.53 -9.61 1.99
C LEU A 163 2.58 -8.38 2.91
N LEU A 164 3.40 -8.50 3.94
CA LEU A 164 3.77 -7.43 4.85
C LEU A 164 5.09 -6.81 4.38
N VAL A 165 5.11 -5.49 4.23
CA VAL A 165 6.31 -4.72 3.87
C VAL A 165 6.64 -3.73 4.96
N LEU A 166 7.83 -3.81 5.54
CA LEU A 166 8.34 -2.75 6.41
C LEU A 166 9.21 -1.81 5.57
N GLU A 167 8.75 -0.59 5.34
CA GLU A 167 9.58 0.47 4.78
C GLU A 167 10.53 1.02 5.85
N SER A 168 11.81 1.10 5.52
CA SER A 168 12.87 1.62 6.39
C SER A 168 13.70 2.68 5.68
N ASP A 169 14.15 3.68 6.41
CA ASP A 169 15.09 4.67 5.90
C ASP A 169 16.47 4.03 5.60
N VAL A 170 17.34 4.75 4.89
CA VAL A 170 18.67 4.24 4.49
C VAL A 170 19.45 3.76 5.71
N GLU A 171 19.40 4.55 6.79
CA GLU A 171 20.11 4.34 8.04
C GLU A 171 19.63 3.09 8.79
N ASP A 172 18.35 2.73 8.62
CA ASP A 172 17.70 1.60 9.29
C ASP A 172 17.75 0.30 8.47
N THR A 173 18.27 0.34 7.23
CA THR A 173 18.18 -0.79 6.30
C THR A 173 18.92 -2.03 6.81
N GLU A 174 20.12 -1.87 7.36
CA GLU A 174 20.90 -3.01 7.88
C GLU A 174 20.23 -3.63 9.11
N LEU A 175 19.81 -2.79 10.06
CA LEU A 175 19.08 -3.21 11.26
C LEU A 175 17.80 -3.97 10.90
N THR A 176 17.05 -3.44 9.93
CA THR A 176 15.79 -4.04 9.46
C THR A 176 16.02 -5.40 8.80
N ASN A 177 17.04 -5.50 7.96
CA ASN A 177 17.38 -6.77 7.30
C ASN A 177 17.88 -7.82 8.30
N GLU A 178 18.58 -7.41 9.35
CA GLU A 178 19.00 -8.32 10.42
C GLU A 178 17.79 -8.80 11.23
N ALA A 179 16.90 -7.90 11.65
CA ALA A 179 15.67 -8.26 12.37
C ALA A 179 14.80 -9.26 11.59
N LEU A 180 14.66 -9.08 10.27
CA LEU A 180 13.90 -9.99 9.40
C LEU A 180 14.42 -11.43 9.38
N LYS A 181 15.72 -11.67 9.62
CA LYS A 181 16.28 -13.03 9.68
C LYS A 181 15.83 -13.78 10.93
N HIS A 182 15.51 -13.06 12.00
CA HIS A 182 15.16 -13.62 13.30
C HIS A 182 13.65 -13.71 13.53
N VAL A 183 12.86 -12.94 12.79
CA VAL A 183 11.40 -12.98 12.87
C VAL A 183 10.86 -14.30 12.34
N ARG A 184 10.02 -14.95 13.16
CA ARG A 184 9.37 -16.22 12.81
C ARG A 184 7.94 -15.96 12.34
N VAL A 185 7.67 -16.32 11.09
CA VAL A 185 6.32 -16.28 10.52
C VAL A 185 5.67 -17.65 10.69
N ALA A 186 4.74 -17.76 11.64
CA ALA A 186 4.07 -19.02 11.94
C ALA A 186 2.97 -19.37 10.91
N ASP A 187 2.24 -18.36 10.44
CA ASP A 187 1.15 -18.53 9.47
C ASP A 187 1.70 -18.55 8.03
N GLN A 188 1.50 -19.66 7.32
CA GLN A 188 1.96 -19.86 5.94
C GLN A 188 1.26 -18.97 4.90
N ARG A 189 0.17 -18.30 5.28
CA ARG A 189 -0.54 -17.31 4.46
C ARG A 189 0.18 -15.97 4.43
N ILE A 190 1.07 -15.72 5.40
CA ILE A 190 1.79 -14.48 5.58
C ILE A 190 3.19 -14.59 4.98
N SER A 191 3.58 -13.58 4.23
CA SER A 191 4.96 -13.31 3.84
C SER A 191 5.36 -11.94 4.37
N ILE A 192 6.63 -11.78 4.72
CA ILE A 192 7.17 -10.50 5.19
C ILE A 192 8.47 -10.16 4.45
N GLY A 193 8.75 -8.86 4.33
CA GLY A 193 10.01 -8.34 3.81
C GLY A 193 10.15 -6.84 4.08
N SER A 194 11.27 -6.27 3.65
CA SER A 194 11.59 -4.84 3.79
C SER A 194 11.82 -4.18 2.44
N ALA A 195 11.49 -2.89 2.37
CA ALA A 195 11.84 -2.02 1.25
C ALA A 195 12.45 -0.73 1.82
N LEU A 196 13.28 -0.05 1.02
CA LEU A 196 13.69 1.31 1.35
C LEU A 196 12.45 2.22 1.50
N SER A 197 12.50 3.29 2.27
CA SER A 197 11.49 4.36 2.24
C SER A 197 11.50 5.11 0.89
N ARG A 198 10.43 5.85 0.61
CA ARG A 198 10.34 6.67 -0.60
C ARG A 198 11.07 8.01 -0.41
N TYR A 199 12.05 8.29 -1.28
CA TYR A 199 12.77 9.57 -1.34
C TYR A 199 12.47 10.29 -2.66
N ASP A 200 11.49 11.20 -2.67
CA ASP A 200 11.06 11.85 -3.91
C ASP A 200 12.10 12.79 -4.54
N ASP A 201 13.00 13.33 -3.72
CA ASP A 201 14.06 14.25 -4.17
C ASP A 201 15.35 13.55 -4.59
N ASN A 202 15.41 12.21 -4.52
CA ASN A 202 16.56 11.42 -4.90
C ASN A 202 16.17 10.31 -5.89
N ASP A 203 16.50 10.52 -7.17
CA ASP A 203 16.14 9.60 -8.26
C ASP A 203 16.69 8.18 -8.08
N GLU A 204 17.89 8.03 -7.51
CA GLU A 204 18.53 6.73 -7.30
C GLU A 204 17.82 5.95 -6.18
N LEU A 205 17.59 6.60 -5.04
CA LEU A 205 16.87 5.99 -3.92
C LEU A 205 15.41 5.68 -4.29
N ASN A 206 14.74 6.55 -5.05
CA ASN A 206 13.40 6.29 -5.56
C ASN A 206 13.37 5.10 -6.55
N ALA A 207 14.39 4.97 -7.40
CA ALA A 207 14.52 3.81 -8.27
C ALA A 207 14.73 2.51 -7.47
N LYS A 208 15.54 2.56 -6.40
CA LYS A 208 15.75 1.44 -5.47
C LYS A 208 14.45 1.08 -4.73
N TRP A 209 13.74 2.05 -4.16
CA TRP A 209 12.43 1.84 -3.54
C TRP A 209 11.45 1.12 -4.47
N GLN A 210 11.31 1.59 -5.72
CA GLN A 210 10.45 0.94 -6.71
C GLN A 210 10.92 -0.48 -7.04
N GLN A 211 12.23 -0.72 -7.10
CA GLN A 211 12.79 -2.04 -7.35
C GLN A 211 12.46 -3.00 -6.19
N ASP A 212 12.79 -2.62 -4.96
CA ASP A 212 12.59 -3.42 -3.74
C ASP A 212 11.12 -3.84 -3.63
N TRP A 213 10.19 -2.89 -3.73
CA TRP A 213 8.75 -3.16 -3.69
C TRP A 213 8.27 -4.14 -4.75
N ILE A 214 8.71 -3.96 -5.99
CA ILE A 214 8.30 -4.83 -7.08
C ILE A 214 8.86 -6.24 -6.88
N GLU A 215 10.11 -6.36 -6.42
CA GLU A 215 10.73 -7.65 -6.13
C GLU A 215 10.00 -8.37 -5.01
N LEU A 216 9.65 -7.68 -3.91
CA LEU A 216 8.81 -8.24 -2.86
C LEU A 216 7.47 -8.74 -3.41
N ILE A 217 6.73 -7.90 -4.14
CA ILE A 217 5.43 -8.29 -4.70
C ILE A 217 5.54 -9.52 -5.61
N ILE A 218 6.59 -9.60 -6.45
CA ILE A 218 6.76 -10.71 -7.41
C ILE A 218 7.26 -12.00 -6.73
N ASN A 219 8.13 -11.89 -5.74
CA ASN A 219 8.87 -13.02 -5.18
C ASN A 219 8.24 -13.54 -3.87
N HIS A 220 7.62 -12.69 -3.07
CA HIS A 220 7.05 -13.04 -1.76
C HIS A 220 5.55 -13.31 -1.79
N THR A 221 4.90 -13.16 -2.94
CA THR A 221 3.51 -13.62 -3.12
C THR A 221 3.49 -14.96 -3.85
N LYS A 222 2.41 -15.75 -3.70
CA LYS A 222 2.20 -17.00 -4.47
C LYS A 222 1.79 -16.69 -5.92
N MET A 223 2.51 -15.76 -6.57
CA MET A 223 2.25 -15.30 -7.93
C MET A 223 2.56 -16.40 -8.94
N PRO A 224 1.63 -16.74 -9.84
CA PRO A 224 1.90 -17.67 -10.94
C PRO A 224 3.01 -17.18 -11.86
N ILE A 225 3.82 -18.10 -12.41
CA ILE A 225 4.97 -17.79 -13.27
C ILE A 225 4.59 -16.89 -14.45
N TRP A 226 3.44 -17.13 -15.09
CA TRP A 226 2.96 -16.30 -16.21
C TRP A 226 2.67 -14.86 -15.79
N MET A 227 2.21 -14.63 -14.55
CA MET A 227 2.03 -13.29 -14.00
C MET A 227 3.38 -12.63 -13.71
N LYS A 228 4.35 -13.37 -13.16
CA LYS A 228 5.72 -12.87 -12.96
C LYS A 228 6.33 -12.41 -14.28
N LEU A 229 6.19 -13.21 -15.34
CA LEU A 229 6.68 -12.87 -16.67
C LEU A 229 5.97 -11.61 -17.21
N ARG A 230 4.65 -11.52 -17.08
CA ARG A 230 3.87 -10.33 -17.48
C ARG A 230 4.35 -9.07 -16.75
N CYS A 231 4.62 -9.15 -15.44
CA CYS A 231 5.15 -8.03 -14.67
C CYS A 231 6.54 -7.60 -15.18
N LYS A 232 7.45 -8.55 -15.40
CA LYS A 232 8.78 -8.27 -15.97
C LYS A 232 8.69 -7.62 -17.35
N CYS A 233 7.87 -8.15 -18.27
CA CYS A 233 7.65 -7.56 -19.59
C CYS A 233 7.09 -6.13 -19.52
N LYS A 234 6.10 -5.88 -18.64
CA LYS A 234 5.56 -4.52 -18.43
C LYS A 234 6.62 -3.54 -17.93
N ARG A 235 7.52 -3.97 -17.04
CA ARG A 235 8.64 -3.13 -16.56
C ARG A 235 9.61 -2.78 -17.68
N LEU A 236 10.05 -3.78 -18.44
CA LEU A 236 10.94 -3.57 -19.58
C LEU A 236 10.33 -2.59 -20.59
N PHE A 237 9.05 -2.76 -20.91
CA PHE A 237 8.35 -1.84 -21.81
C PHE A 237 8.27 -0.40 -21.26
N ARG A 238 8.05 -0.23 -19.95
CA ARG A 238 8.05 1.09 -19.31
C ARG A 238 9.44 1.74 -19.32
N ALA A 239 10.49 0.97 -19.00
CA ALA A 239 11.86 1.45 -19.03
C ALA A 239 12.25 1.92 -20.45
N PHE A 240 11.93 1.10 -21.46
CA PHE A 240 12.12 1.44 -22.87
C PHE A 240 11.36 2.72 -23.26
N ARG A 241 10.09 2.88 -22.85
CA ARG A 241 9.31 4.09 -23.11
C ARG A 241 9.90 5.34 -22.42
N LYS A 242 10.43 5.20 -21.19
CA LYS A 242 11.10 6.30 -20.47
C LYS A 242 12.37 6.72 -21.21
N GLN A 243 13.16 5.77 -21.71
CA GLN A 243 14.37 6.04 -22.50
C GLN A 243 14.05 6.78 -23.80
N ILE A 244 13.00 6.38 -24.54
CA ILE A 244 12.57 7.08 -25.76
C ILE A 244 12.14 8.51 -25.46
N LYS A 245 11.35 8.72 -24.39
CA LYS A 245 10.89 10.06 -24.00
C LYS A 245 12.03 10.95 -23.53
N GLY A 246 12.98 10.43 -22.74
CA GLY A 246 14.16 11.17 -22.31
C GLY A 246 15.06 11.58 -23.47
N LYS A 247 15.25 10.69 -24.47
CA LYS A 247 15.97 11.01 -25.70
C LYS A 247 15.28 12.10 -26.53
N LYS A 248 13.94 12.21 -26.47
CA LYS A 248 13.21 13.31 -27.14
C LYS A 248 13.42 14.64 -26.44
N LEU A 249 13.38 14.71 -25.10
CA LEU A 249 13.61 15.96 -24.38
C LEU A 249 15.03 16.51 -24.61
N ASN A 250 16.05 15.65 -24.55
CA ASN A 250 17.44 16.08 -24.75
C ASN A 250 17.76 16.50 -26.19
N ARG A 251 16.94 16.14 -27.18
CA ARG A 251 17.08 16.61 -28.57
C ARG A 251 16.44 17.98 -28.81
N THR A 252 15.52 18.42 -27.96
CA THR A 252 14.83 19.71 -28.13
C THR A 252 15.54 20.86 -27.41
N THR A 253 16.50 20.56 -26.52
CA THR A 253 17.25 21.56 -25.73
C THR A 253 18.60 21.96 -26.34
N VAL A 254 18.97 21.40 -27.50
CA VAL A 254 20.23 21.72 -28.21
C VAL A 254 19.91 22.40 -29.53
N GLU A 255 19.26 23.58 -29.50
CA GLU A 255 19.16 24.44 -30.69
C GLU A 255 18.71 25.88 -30.38
N ILE A 256 19.23 26.52 -29.33
CA ILE A 256 19.23 28.00 -29.24
C ILE A 256 20.52 28.46 -28.57
N HIS A 257 21.60 28.57 -29.33
CA HIS A 257 22.70 29.48 -29.02
C HIS A 257 23.10 30.24 -30.29
N HIS A 258 22.55 31.46 -30.34
CA HIS A 258 23.06 32.70 -30.94
C HIS A 258 23.89 32.64 -32.24
N ALA A 259 23.26 33.13 -33.31
CA ALA A 259 23.94 34.01 -34.26
C ALA A 259 24.23 35.36 -33.58
N ALA A 260 25.48 35.80 -33.68
CA ALA A 260 25.92 37.19 -33.66
C ALA A 260 27.07 37.32 -34.66
#